data_AF-A0A9E0Q0G7-F1
#
_entry.id   AF-A0A9E0Q0G7-F1
#
_cell.length_a   1.000
_cell.length_b   1.000
_cell.length_c   1.000
_cell.angle_alpha   90.00
_cell.angle_beta   90.00
_cell.angle_gamma   90.00
#
_symmetry.space_group_name_H-M   'P 1'
#
loop_
_entity.id
_entity.type
_entity.pdbx_description
1 polymer ?
#
loop_
_entity_poly.entity_id
_entity_poly.type
_entity_poly.pdbx_seq_one_letter_code
_entity_poly.pdbx_strand_id
1 'polypeptide(L)' 'IHRYAMLGVLDEEGYPVREMGVLQNPAGGRVTTTLAGRPCPECGNPTVIKKDGCDFCTACGFVGQCG' A
#
# COMPACT_ATOMS: atom_id res chain seq x y z
N ILE A 1 -4.73 11.47 -27.96
CA ILE A 1 -3.42 10.79 -28.02
C ILE A 1 -2.39 11.54 -28.88
N HIS A 2 -2.73 11.97 -30.10
CA HIS A 2 -1.79 12.68 -30.98
C HIS A 2 -1.23 14.02 -30.44
N ARG A 3 -1.92 14.66 -29.48
CA ARG A 3 -1.46 15.92 -28.84
C ARG A 3 -0.41 15.73 -27.73
N TYR A 4 -0.26 14.52 -27.18
CA TYR A 4 0.64 14.26 -26.04
C TYR A 4 2.02 13.73 -26.47
N ALA A 5 2.18 13.28 -27.72
CA ALA A 5 3.46 12.77 -28.25
C ALA A 5 4.46 13.90 -28.58
N MET A 6 4.01 15.03 -29.15
CA MET A 6 4.90 16.14 -29.53
C MET A 6 5.48 16.95 -28.35
N LEU A 7 5.06 16.66 -27.12
CA LEU A 7 5.63 17.28 -25.91
C LEU A 7 6.80 16.46 -25.32
N GLY A 8 7.19 15.34 -25.93
CA GLY A 8 8.26 14.48 -25.43
C GLY A 8 7.93 13.86 -24.08
N VAL A 9 6.65 13.57 -23.84
CA VAL A 9 6.15 12.99 -22.59
C VAL A 9 6.01 11.48 -22.72
N LEU A 10 5.61 10.97 -23.90
CA LEU A 10 5.38 9.55 -24.17
C LEU A 10 6.15 9.11 -25.44
N ASP A 11 6.55 7.84 -25.51
CA ASP A 11 7.09 7.15 -26.69
C ASP A 11 5.98 6.70 -27.65
N GLU A 12 6.36 6.05 -28.76
CA GLU A 12 5.45 5.60 -29.83
C GLU A 12 4.50 4.49 -29.37
N GLU A 13 4.86 3.75 -28.32
CA GLU A 13 4.05 2.73 -27.66
C GLU A 13 3.14 3.31 -26.55
N GLY A 14 3.28 4.61 -26.23
CA GLY A 14 2.45 5.33 -25.26
C GLY A 14 2.98 5.33 -23.82
N TYR A 15 4.24 4.98 -23.61
CA TYR A 15 4.92 4.96 -22.29
C TYR A 15 5.76 6.21 -22.05
N PRO A 16 5.87 6.68 -20.80
CA PRO A 16 6.53 7.95 -20.51
C PRO A 16 8.06 7.93 -20.65
N VAL A 17 8.62 8.84 -21.44
CA VAL A 17 10.07 8.91 -21.75
C VAL A 17 10.91 9.61 -20.68
N ARG A 18 10.28 10.27 -19.70
CA ARG A 18 10.95 10.91 -18.54
C ARG A 18 10.10 10.73 -17.29
N GLU A 19 10.74 10.41 -16.16
CA GLU A 19 10.11 10.33 -14.83
C GLU A 19 9.60 11.71 -14.39
N MET A 20 8.42 12.10 -14.87
CA MET A 20 7.59 13.08 -14.19
C MET A 20 6.70 12.30 -13.24
N GLY A 21 6.96 12.43 -11.94
CA GLY A 21 6.43 11.62 -10.82
C GLY A 21 4.90 11.63 -10.59
N VAL A 22 4.09 11.68 -11.65
CA VAL A 22 2.64 11.60 -11.63
C VAL A 22 2.14 10.18 -11.89
N LEU A 23 2.94 9.33 -12.54
CA LEU A 23 2.65 7.90 -12.67
C LEU A 23 3.75 7.11 -11.97
N GLN A 24 3.54 6.83 -10.69
CA GLN A 24 4.23 5.71 -10.04
C GLN A 24 3.73 4.44 -10.73
N ASN A 25 4.46 3.97 -11.76
CA ASN A 25 4.40 2.57 -12.14
C ASN A 25 5.20 1.83 -11.07
N PRO A 26 4.59 1.07 -10.15
CA PRO A 26 5.36 0.33 -9.16
C PRO A 26 5.99 -0.87 -9.88
N ALA A 27 7.08 -0.64 -10.62
CA ALA A 27 7.96 -1.65 -11.19
C ALA A 27 8.82 -2.25 -10.06
N GLY A 28 8.13 -2.80 -9.07
CA GLY A 28 8.63 -3.16 -7.77
C GLY A 28 7.39 -3.24 -6.91
N GLY A 29 6.80 -4.43 -6.87
CA GLY A 29 5.63 -4.71 -6.06
C GLY A 29 5.83 -4.02 -4.73
N ARG A 30 4.89 -3.14 -4.35
CA ARG A 30 4.88 -2.52 -3.03
C ARG A 30 4.93 -3.68 -2.05
N VAL A 31 6.13 -4.02 -1.58
CA VAL A 31 6.29 -4.65 -0.29
C VAL A 31 5.87 -3.53 0.64
N THR A 32 4.56 -3.43 0.83
CA THR A 32 4.03 -2.83 2.04
C THR A 32 4.68 -3.67 3.11
N THR A 33 5.77 -3.16 3.69
CA THR A 33 6.26 -3.66 4.96
C THR A 33 5.07 -3.50 5.87
N THR A 34 4.25 -4.56 5.98
CA THR A 34 3.16 -4.63 6.93
C THR A 34 3.86 -4.40 8.24
N LEU A 35 3.64 -3.22 8.83
CA LEU A 35 4.16 -2.88 10.14
C LEU A 35 3.69 -4.02 11.04
N ALA A 36 4.62 -4.91 11.39
CA ALA A 36 4.31 -6.09 12.16
C ALA A 36 3.80 -5.60 13.52
N GLY A 37 2.51 -5.74 13.74
CA GLY A 37 1.88 -5.46 15.02
C GLY A 37 2.25 -6.53 16.03
N ARG A 38 1.66 -6.40 17.21
CA ARG A 38 1.72 -7.48 18.23
C ARG A 38 1.08 -8.76 17.66
N PRO A 39 1.58 -9.96 18.03
CA PRO A 39 0.90 -11.21 17.70
C PRO A 39 -0.48 -11.27 18.34
N CYS A 40 -1.48 -11.65 17.55
CA CYS A 40 -2.82 -11.88 18.06
C CYS A 40 -2.86 -13.14 18.94
N PRO A 41 -3.47 -13.08 20.15
CA PRO A 41 -3.58 -14.26 21.01
C PRO A 41 -4.49 -15.36 20.45
N GLU A 42 -5.40 -15.02 19.53
CA GLU A 42 -6.34 -15.98 18.92
C GLU A 42 -5.75 -16.67 17.69
N CYS A 43 -5.19 -15.90 16.76
CA CYS A 43 -4.74 -16.41 15.45
C CYS A 43 -3.23 -16.39 15.23
N GLY A 44 -2.45 -15.83 16.16
CA GLY A 44 -0.98 -15.75 16.06
C GLY A 44 -0.44 -14.75 15.04
N ASN A 45 -1.28 -14.17 14.19
CA ASN A 45 -0.84 -13.23 13.16
C ASN A 45 -0.38 -11.89 13.81
N PRO A 46 0.82 -11.35 13.47
CA PRO A 46 1.30 -10.05 13.96
C PRO A 46 0.57 -8.87 13.30
N THR A 47 -0.75 -8.85 13.39
CA THR A 47 -1.63 -7.85 12.77
C THR A 47 -2.61 -7.23 13.76
N VAL A 48 -2.24 -7.19 15.05
CA VAL A 48 -2.99 -6.44 16.07
C VAL A 48 -2.62 -4.96 15.98
N ILE A 49 -3.64 -4.12 15.83
CA ILE A 49 -3.57 -2.65 15.77
C ILE A 49 -4.38 -2.02 16.89
N LYS A 50 -4.16 -0.74 17.21
CA LYS A 50 -5.06 0.03 18.08
C LYS A 50 -6.12 0.70 17.22
N LYS A 51 -7.39 0.33 17.40
CA LYS A 51 -8.54 0.92 16.70
C LYS A 51 -9.53 1.39 17.77
N ASP A 52 -9.90 2.67 17.72
CA ASP A 52 -10.87 3.28 18.65
C ASP A 52 -10.52 3.09 20.14
N GLY A 53 -9.22 3.08 20.49
CA GLY A 53 -8.73 2.84 21.86
C GLY A 53 -8.68 1.35 22.27
N CYS A 54 -9.15 0.45 21.41
CA CYS A 54 -9.14 -0.99 21.64
C CYS A 54 -8.04 -1.68 20.83
N ASP A 55 -7.51 -2.79 21.35
CA ASP A 55 -6.70 -3.68 20.54
C ASP A 55 -7.60 -4.41 19.53
N PHE A 56 -7.29 -4.38 18.24
CA PHE A 56 -8.07 -5.00 17.18
C PHE A 56 -7.18 -5.81 16.24
N CYS A 57 -7.48 -7.08 16.00
CA CYS A 57 -6.78 -7.89 15.01
C CYS A 57 -7.46 -7.78 13.64
N THR A 58 -6.75 -7.27 12.64
CA THR A 58 -7.29 -7.14 11.28
C THR A 58 -7.41 -8.48 10.53
N ALA A 59 -6.82 -9.56 11.04
CA ALA A 59 -6.84 -10.87 10.39
C ALA A 59 -8.03 -11.75 10.81
N CYS A 60 -8.39 -11.75 12.10
CA CYS A 60 -9.49 -12.57 12.63
C CYS A 60 -10.64 -11.75 13.25
N GLY A 61 -10.48 -10.43 13.41
CA GLY A 61 -11.48 -9.57 14.03
C GLY A 61 -11.47 -9.55 15.57
N PHE A 62 -10.45 -10.13 16.23
CA PHE A 62 -10.32 -10.10 17.69
C PHE A 62 -10.33 -8.66 18.22
N VAL A 63 -11.10 -8.41 19.29
CA VAL A 63 -11.11 -7.15 20.04
C VAL A 63 -10.60 -7.43 21.45
N GLY A 64 -9.52 -6.74 21.84
CA GLY A 64 -8.88 -6.87 23.14
C GLY A 64 -9.16 -5.68 24.05
N GLN A 65 -8.15 -5.29 24.82
CA GLN A 65 -8.32 -4.32 25.90
C GLN A 65 -8.56 -2.91 25.33
N CYS A 66 -9.68 -2.31 25.75
CA CYS A 66 -10.09 -0.94 25.44
C CYS A 66 -9.79 -0.06 26.65
N GLY A 67 -8.98 0.99 26.46
CA GLY A 67 -8.57 1.92 27.52
C GLY A 67 -8.13 3.25 26.95
#